data_AF-A0A081BH68-F1
#
_entry.id   AF-A0A081BH68-F1
#
_cell.length_a   1.000
_cell.length_b   1.000
_cell.length_c   1.000
_cell.angle_alpha   90.00
_cell.angle_beta   90.00
_cell.angle_gamma   90.00
#
_symmetry.space_group_name_H-M   'P 1'
#
loop_
_entity.id
_entity.type
_entity.pdbx_description
1 polymer ?
#
loop_
_entity_poly.entity_id
_entity_poly.type
_entity_poly.pdbx_seq_one_letter_code
_entity_poly.pdbx_strand_id
1 'polypeptide(L)'
;MTTATIIYQLKTLMTRIRIIMTCQVVADVMLFYSFFKLITSQETVVLLTTSFDRNTAMLVILMVAFIDLCFSGIRRNYKYSGIDLIGQLSGELDAEEAAIVSQFAKMR
;
A
#
# COMPACT_ATOMS: atom_id res chain seq x y z
N MET A 1 10.31 21.64 -16.11
CA MET A 1 11.07 20.72 -15.22
C MET A 1 12.11 20.00 -16.07
N THR A 2 13.29 19.68 -15.53
CA THR A 2 14.26 18.86 -16.26
C THR A 2 13.93 17.38 -16.09
N THR A 3 14.21 16.56 -17.11
CA THR A 3 13.92 15.11 -17.14
C THR A 3 14.50 14.38 -15.92
N ALA A 4 15.72 14.74 -15.52
CA ALA A 4 16.39 14.20 -14.34
C ALA A 4 15.60 14.41 -13.03
N THR A 5 14.95 15.57 -12.86
CA THR A 5 14.13 15.84 -11.66
C THR A 5 12.86 15.00 -11.63
N ILE A 6 12.22 14.80 -12.80
CA ILE A 6 11.02 13.97 -12.93
C ILE A 6 11.35 12.52 -12.60
N ILE A 7 12.47 12.00 -13.12
CA ILE A 7 12.93 10.64 -12.85
C ILE A 7 13.28 10.44 -11.37
N TYR A 8 13.93 11.41 -10.72
CA TYR A 8 14.20 11.34 -9.28
C TYR A 8 12.92 11.29 -8.44
N GLN A 9 11.91 12.11 -8.80
CA GLN A 9 10.60 12.08 -8.14
C GLN A 9 9.89 10.76 -8.36
N LEU A 10 9.96 10.19 -9.57
CA LEU A 10 9.37 8.89 -9.89
C LEU A 10 10.04 7.76 -9.09
N LYS A 11 11.37 7.72 -8.99
CA LYS A 11 12.11 6.77 -8.11
C LYS A 11 11.67 6.90 -6.65
N THR A 12 11.52 8.12 -6.15
CA THR A 12 11.05 8.36 -4.77
C THR A 12 9.63 7.86 -4.55
N LEU A 13 8.74 8.09 -5.52
CA LEU A 13 7.35 7.65 -5.49
C LEU A 13 7.23 6.12 -5.52
N MET A 14 8.04 5.46 -6.36
CA MET A 14 8.16 4.00 -6.41
C MET A 14 8.54 3.41 -5.05
N THR A 15 9.52 3.99 -4.36
CA THR A 15 9.92 3.55 -3.02
C THR A 15 8.78 3.71 -2.01
N ARG A 16 8.04 4.82 -2.05
CA ARG A 16 6.87 5.05 -1.18
C ARG A 16 5.75 4.05 -1.46
N ILE A 17 5.45 3.76 -2.72
CA ILE A 17 4.46 2.75 -3.10
C ILE A 17 4.86 1.37 -2.56
N ARG A 18 6.14 1.01 -2.66
CA ARG A 18 6.64 -0.28 -2.14
C ARG A 18 6.49 -0.39 -0.63
N ILE A 19 6.79 0.67 0.13
CA ILE A 19 6.60 0.69 1.58
C ILE A 19 5.12 0.48 1.93
N ILE A 20 4.22 1.20 1.26
CA ILE A 20 2.77 1.05 1.49
C ILE A 20 2.30 -0.35 1.15
N MET A 21 2.78 -0.93 0.04
CA MET A 21 2.44 -2.29 -0.35
C MET A 21 2.88 -3.30 0.72
N THR A 22 4.08 -3.15 1.29
CA THR A 22 4.54 -3.98 2.41
C THR A 22 3.67 -3.80 3.65
N CYS A 23 3.33 -2.56 4.02
CA CYS A 23 2.43 -2.30 5.15
C CYS A 23 1.04 -2.92 4.95
N GLN A 24 0.51 -2.84 3.73
CA GLN A 24 -0.78 -3.41 3.38
C GLN A 24 -0.77 -4.94 3.47
N VAL A 25 0.30 -5.61 3.01
CA VAL A 25 0.44 -7.07 3.16
C VAL A 25 0.46 -7.46 4.65
N VAL A 26 1.15 -6.70 5.50
CA VAL A 26 1.19 -6.96 6.94
C VAL A 26 -0.19 -6.82 7.57
N ALA A 27 -0.93 -5.77 7.20
CA ALA A 27 -2.27 -5.53 7.71
C ALA A 27 -3.29 -6.55 7.18
N ASP A 28 -3.23 -6.95 5.90
CA ASP A 28 -4.03 -8.03 5.32
C ASP A 28 -3.81 -9.36 6.05
N VAL A 29 -2.54 -9.71 6.35
CA VAL A 29 -2.20 -10.91 7.14
C VAL A 29 -2.78 -10.81 8.55
N MET A 30 -2.69 -9.64 9.17
CA MET A 30 -3.24 -9.39 10.51
C MET A 30 -4.77 -9.50 10.52
N LEU A 31 -5.46 -8.99 9.49
CA LEU A 31 -6.90 -9.15 9.31
C LEU A 31 -7.28 -10.62 9.18
N PHE A 32 -6.58 -11.37 8.33
CA PHE A 32 -6.85 -12.79 8.12
C PHE A 32 -6.67 -13.60 9.42
N TYR A 33 -5.58 -13.34 10.14
CA TYR A 33 -5.34 -13.93 11.46
C TYR A 33 -6.46 -13.61 12.46
N SER A 34 -6.84 -12.34 12.55
CA SER A 34 -7.84 -11.86 13.49
C SER A 34 -9.23 -12.42 13.18
N PHE A 35 -9.57 -12.51 11.89
CA PHE A 35 -10.81 -13.11 11.41
C PHE A 35 -10.89 -14.60 11.73
N PHE A 36 -9.78 -15.34 11.51
CA PHE A 36 -9.71 -16.76 11.85
C PHE A 36 -9.89 -17.02 13.35
N LYS A 37 -9.26 -16.18 14.20
CA LYS A 37 -9.44 -16.22 15.65
C LYS A 37 -10.87 -15.90 16.07
N LEU A 38 -11.53 -14.94 15.41
CA LEU A 38 -12.91 -14.57 15.72
C LEU A 38 -13.92 -15.68 15.41
N ILE A 39 -13.67 -16.49 14.36
CA ILE A 39 -14.52 -17.66 14.05
C ILE A 39 -14.29 -18.81 15.04
N THR A 40 -13.06 -18.99 15.50
CA THR A 40 -12.68 -20.13 16.35
C THR A 40 -13.01 -19.90 17.83
N SER A 41 -13.02 -18.65 18.29
CA SER A 41 -13.30 -18.27 19.68
C SER A 41 -14.79 -18.00 19.93
N GLN A 42 -15.33 -18.48 21.05
CA GLN A 42 -16.76 -18.28 21.40
C GLN A 42 -17.04 -16.93 22.09
N GLU A 43 -16.38 -16.63 23.21
CA GLU A 43 -16.64 -15.39 23.97
C GLU A 43 -15.45 -14.42 23.96
N THR A 44 -14.22 -14.92 24.10
CA THR A 44 -13.02 -14.09 24.15
C THR A 44 -12.08 -14.40 22.98
N VAL A 45 -11.66 -13.35 22.27
CA VAL A 45 -10.76 -13.42 21.12
C VAL A 45 -9.39 -12.94 21.57
N VAL A 46 -8.38 -13.80 21.52
CA VAL A 46 -6.99 -13.41 21.80
C VAL A 46 -6.34 -12.94 20.51
N LEU A 47 -5.95 -11.65 20.48
CA LEU A 47 -5.24 -11.02 19.37
C LEU A 47 -3.82 -10.61 19.82
N LEU A 48 -2.80 -11.07 19.08
CA LEU A 48 -1.36 -10.84 19.30
C LEU A 48 -0.79 -11.32 20.64
N THR A 49 -1.40 -10.96 21.76
CA THR A 49 -1.18 -11.46 23.13
C THR A 49 -2.30 -11.03 24.10
N THR A 50 -3.26 -10.20 23.65
CA THR A 50 -4.28 -9.58 24.49
C THR A 50 -5.64 -10.21 24.23
N SER A 51 -6.37 -10.51 25.30
CA SER A 51 -7.76 -10.96 25.22
C SER A 51 -8.70 -9.77 25.03
N PHE A 52 -9.55 -9.89 24.03
CA PHE A 52 -10.63 -8.94 23.75
C PHE A 52 -11.97 -9.66 23.87
N ASP A 53 -12.98 -8.91 24.32
CA ASP A 53 -14.37 -9.30 24.08
C ASP A 53 -14.66 -9.31 22.57
N ARG A 54 -15.60 -10.14 22.14
CA ARG A 54 -15.92 -10.32 20.72
C ARG A 54 -16.31 -9.01 20.02
N ASN A 55 -17.08 -8.14 20.68
CA ASN A 55 -17.49 -6.86 20.09
C ASN A 55 -16.29 -5.93 19.89
N THR A 56 -15.41 -5.85 20.88
CA THR A 56 -14.18 -5.05 20.81
C THR A 56 -13.23 -5.61 19.76
N ALA A 57 -13.07 -6.94 19.67
CA ALA A 57 -12.25 -7.58 18.65
C ALA A 57 -12.77 -7.27 17.24
N MET A 58 -14.10 -7.27 17.04
CA MET A 58 -14.72 -6.92 15.77
C MET A 58 -14.47 -5.46 15.39
N LEU A 59 -14.55 -4.52 16.35
CA LEU A 59 -14.20 -3.12 16.12
C LEU A 59 -12.73 -2.95 15.72
N VAL A 60 -11.81 -3.66 16.38
CA VAL A 60 -10.38 -3.63 16.04
C VAL A 60 -10.16 -4.12 14.61
N ILE A 61 -10.75 -5.26 14.23
CA ILE A 61 -10.68 -5.79 12.86
C ILE A 61 -11.21 -4.77 11.85
N LEU A 62 -12.34 -4.13 12.15
CA LEU A 62 -12.93 -3.10 11.29
C LEU A 62 -12.01 -1.88 11.16
N MET A 63 -11.37 -1.43 12.24
CA MET A 63 -10.37 -0.35 12.17
C MET A 63 -9.16 -0.73 11.30
N VAL A 64 -8.64 -1.96 11.43
CA VAL A 64 -7.55 -2.42 10.56
C VAL A 64 -7.98 -2.42 9.09
N ALA A 65 -9.20 -2.89 8.79
CA ALA A 65 -9.74 -2.86 7.43
C ALA A 65 -9.89 -1.43 6.88
N PHE A 66 -10.27 -0.45 7.72
CA PHE A 66 -10.26 0.95 7.33
C PHE A 66 -8.86 1.50 7.04
N ILE A 67 -7.85 1.07 7.81
CA ILE A 67 -6.45 1.44 7.56
C ILE A 67 -6.00 0.88 6.19
N ASP A 68 -6.35 -0.36 5.87
CA ASP A 68 -6.04 -0.97 4.56
C ASP A 68 -6.74 -0.27 3.40
N LEU A 69 -7.99 0.17 3.60
CA LEU A 69 -8.69 0.98 2.62
C LEU A 69 -7.99 2.33 2.40
N CYS A 70 -7.53 2.98 3.47
CA CYS A 70 -6.75 4.22 3.39
C CYS A 70 -5.44 3.99 2.63
N PHE A 71 -4.69 2.92 2.90
CA PHE A 71 -3.48 2.58 2.16
C PHE A 71 -3.74 2.32 0.68
N SER A 72 -4.85 1.65 0.35
CA SER A 72 -5.29 1.47 -1.04
C SER A 72 -5.58 2.81 -1.73
N GLY A 73 -6.21 3.75 -1.03
CA GLY A 73 -6.44 5.11 -1.50
C GLY A 73 -5.15 5.89 -1.76
N ILE A 74 -4.20 5.86 -0.80
CA ILE A 74 -2.90 6.53 -0.95
C ILE A 74 -2.12 5.94 -2.12
N ARG A 75 -2.11 4.61 -2.27
CA ARG A 75 -1.47 3.92 -3.40
C ARG A 75 -2.04 4.38 -4.74
N ARG A 76 -3.37 4.53 -4.81
CA ARG A 76 -4.05 5.02 -6.01
C ARG A 76 -3.66 6.47 -6.33
N ASN A 77 -3.57 7.34 -5.32
CA ASN A 77 -3.11 8.72 -5.51
C ASN A 77 -1.66 8.78 -5.99
N TYR A 78 -0.74 8.02 -5.39
CA TYR A 78 0.64 7.94 -5.86
C TYR A 78 0.73 7.41 -7.30
N LYS A 79 -0.14 6.49 -7.70
CA LYS A 79 -0.21 6.03 -9.08
C LYS A 79 -0.60 7.16 -10.04
N TYR A 80 -1.63 7.93 -9.71
CA TYR A 80 -2.03 9.09 -10.53
C TYR A 80 -0.92 10.14 -10.63
N SER A 81 -0.26 10.47 -9.51
CA SER A 81 0.87 11.40 -9.54
C SER A 81 2.02 10.91 -10.40
N GLY A 82 2.33 9.61 -10.39
CA GLY A 82 3.39 9.04 -11.23
C GLY A 82 3.02 8.99 -12.71
N ILE A 83 1.76 8.73 -13.05
CA ILE A 83 1.27 8.83 -14.44
C ILE A 83 1.35 10.28 -14.94
N ASP A 84 0.97 11.24 -14.11
CA ASP A 84 1.08 12.66 -14.45
C ASP A 84 2.55 13.09 -14.65
N LEU A 85 3.45 12.65 -13.77
CA LEU A 85 4.89 12.83 -13.92
C LEU A 85 5.43 12.24 -15.22
N ILE A 86 5.00 11.03 -15.60
CA ILE A 86 5.37 10.39 -16.86
C ILE A 86 4.85 11.19 -18.06
N GLY A 87 3.62 11.72 -17.98
CA GLY A 87 3.03 12.56 -19.03
C GLY A 87 3.77 13.89 -19.25
N GLN A 88 4.52 14.37 -18.25
CA GLN A 88 5.35 15.57 -18.34
C GLN A 88 6.75 15.31 -18.92
N LEU A 89 7.16 14.05 -19.14
CA LEU A 89 8.39 13.76 -19.88
C LEU A 89 8.20 14.11 -21.36
N SER A 90 8.90 15.15 -21.80
CA SER A 90 8.98 15.55 -23.21
C SER A 90 10.38 15.26 -23.76
N GLY A 91 10.50 14.36 -24.74
CA GLY A 91 11.75 14.04 -25.43
C GLY A 91 12.02 12.54 -25.56
N GLU A 92 13.11 12.17 -26.23
CA GLU A 92 13.63 10.80 -26.21
C GLU A 92 14.17 10.49 -24.81
N LEU A 93 13.60 9.46 -24.18
CA LEU A 93 14.13 8.92 -22.93
C LEU A 93 15.38 8.09 -23.23
N ASP A 94 16.39 8.22 -22.38
CA ASP A 94 17.49 7.28 -22.38
C ASP A 94 17.03 5.88 -21.93
N ALA A 95 17.80 4.84 -22.26
CA ALA A 95 17.49 3.45 -21.93
C ALA A 95 17.27 3.24 -20.41
N GLU A 96 18.02 3.94 -19.55
CA GLU A 96 17.82 3.87 -18.09
C GLU A 96 16.48 4.49 -17.67
N GLU A 97 16.10 5.63 -18.26
CA GLU A 97 14.86 6.34 -17.95
C GLU A 97 13.63 5.55 -18.39
N ALA A 98 13.69 4.96 -19.60
CA ALA A 98 12.65 4.08 -20.12
C ALA A 98 12.47 2.82 -19.24
N ALA A 99 13.55 2.27 -18.68
CA ALA A 99 13.48 1.15 -17.76
C ALA A 99 12.74 1.51 -16.46
N ILE A 100 12.94 2.73 -15.93
CA ILE A 100 12.28 3.21 -14.70
C ILE A 100 10.78 3.41 -14.94
N VAL A 101 10.40 4.02 -16.07
CA VAL A 101 8.99 4.18 -16.47
C VAL A 101 8.32 2.81 -16.63
N SER A 102 9.01 1.85 -17.27
CA SER A 102 8.52 0.47 -17.41
C SER A 102 8.34 -0.24 -16.06
N GLN A 103 9.28 -0.08 -15.13
CA GLN A 103 9.16 -0.61 -13.77
C GLN A 103 7.99 0.01 -13.01
N PHE A 104 7.76 1.32 -13.15
CA PHE A 104 6.60 1.98 -12.56
C PHE A 104 5.28 1.43 -13.13
N ALA A 105 5.18 1.26 -14.45
CA ALA A 105 3.99 0.70 -15.09
C ALA A 105 3.67 -0.74 -14.63
N LYS A 106 4.70 -1.53 -14.26
CA LYS A 106 4.55 -2.90 -13.74
C LYS A 106 4.14 -2.97 -12.27
N MET A 107 4.28 -1.90 -11.49
CA MET A 107 3.78 -1.84 -10.11
C MET A 107 2.25 -1.70 -10.12
N ARG A 108 1.57 -2.86 -10.06
CA ARG A 108 0.11 -2.98 -10.07
C ARG A 108 -0.48 -2.85 -8.66
#